data_AF-A0A6J4T646-F1
#
_entry.id   AF-A0A6J4T646-F1
#
_cell.length_a   1.000
_cell.length_b   1.000
_cell.length_c   1.000
_cell.angle_alpha   90.00
_cell.angle_beta   90.00
_cell.angle_gamma   90.00
#
_symmetry.space_group_name_H-M   'P 1'
#
loop_
_entity.id
_entity.type
_entity.pdbx_description
1 polymer ?
#
loop_
_entity_poly.entity_id
_entity_poly.type
_entity_poly.pdbx_seq_one_letter_code
_entity_poly.pdbx_strand_id
1 'polypeptide(L)'
;MSLRLEAATTLGDFSLDVALTTSSTLALAGPSGAGKSTVLRIVAGLHRPERGRVVCGDATWLDTERGIDVEPERRRCGYVFQDYALFPHLRAWQNVAYGLRDVPRSERRERALALLDRFGVRGRADARPAS
;
A
#
# COMPACT_ATOMS: atom_id res chain seq x y z
N MET A 1 -16.15 4.30 1.88
CA MET A 1 -14.94 4.62 2.66
C MET A 1 -14.22 5.75 1.93
N SER A 2 -14.06 6.91 2.56
CA SER A 2 -13.39 8.07 1.97
C SER A 2 -11.92 8.12 2.39
N LEU A 3 -11.07 8.72 1.56
CA LEU A 3 -9.70 9.09 1.86
C LEU A 3 -9.57 10.60 1.71
N ARG A 4 -9.03 11.26 2.72
CA ARG A 4 -8.61 12.66 2.70
C ARG A 4 -7.11 12.72 2.98
N LEU A 5 -6.39 13.44 2.13
CA LEU A 5 -4.96 13.69 2.27
C LEU A 5 -4.74 15.18 2.10
N GLU A 6 -4.06 15.77 3.06
CA GLU A 6 -3.43 17.08 2.98
C GLU A 6 -1.98 16.88 3.40
N ALA A 7 -0.99 17.23 2.58
CA ALA A 7 0.40 17.04 2.94
C ALA A 7 1.31 18.04 2.23
N ALA A 8 2.29 18.55 2.97
CA ALA A 8 3.37 19.39 2.48
C ALA A 8 4.72 18.81 2.93
N THR A 9 5.65 18.65 1.99
CA THR A 9 7.01 18.16 2.28
C THR A 9 8.01 18.59 1.22
N THR A 10 9.27 18.74 1.62
CA THR A 10 10.39 19.00 0.72
C THR A 10 11.27 17.76 0.58
N LEU A 11 11.71 17.44 -0.63
CA LEU A 11 12.57 16.30 -0.97
C LEU A 11 13.72 16.79 -1.86
N GLY A 12 14.80 17.27 -1.25
CA GLY A 12 15.88 17.93 -1.99
C GLY A 12 15.41 19.26 -2.60
N ASP A 13 15.48 19.38 -3.92
CA ASP A 13 15.01 20.53 -4.69
C ASP A 13 13.51 20.44 -5.08
N PHE A 14 12.85 19.32 -4.77
CA PHE A 14 11.45 19.11 -5.04
C PHE A 14 10.57 19.48 -3.84
N SER A 15 9.51 20.26 -4.09
CA SER A 15 8.47 20.57 -3.10
C SER A 15 7.14 19.94 -3.52
N LEU A 16 6.48 19.28 -2.57
CA LEU A 16 5.15 18.71 -2.73
C LEU A 16 4.20 19.41 -1.77
N ASP A 17 3.14 20.01 -2.32
CA ASP A 17 1.96 20.46 -1.57
C ASP A 17 0.73 19.88 -2.26
N VAL A 18 0.01 19.01 -1.55
CA VAL A 18 -1.11 18.25 -2.09
C VAL A 18 -2.29 18.23 -1.13
N ALA A 19 -3.47 18.50 -1.67
CA ALA A 19 -4.74 18.30 -1.01
C ALA A 19 -5.65 17.49 -1.95
N LEU A 20 -6.13 16.34 -1.49
CA LEU A 20 -7.08 15.51 -2.24
C LEU A 20 -8.08 14.84 -1.31
N THR A 21 -9.26 14.60 -1.84
CA THR A 21 -10.31 13.79 -1.20
C THR A 21 -10.92 12.89 -2.25
N THR A 22 -11.12 11.63 -1.91
CA THR A 22 -11.82 10.67 -2.76
C THR A 22 -12.68 9.71 -1.94
N SER A 23 -13.80 9.29 -2.49
CA SER A 23 -14.63 8.19 -1.97
C SER A 23 -14.74 7.03 -2.95
N SER A 24 -14.01 7.12 -4.07
CA SER A 24 -14.00 6.17 -5.18
C SER A 24 -12.59 5.98 -5.72
N THR A 25 -12.46 5.25 -6.82
CA THR A 25 -11.19 5.08 -7.52
C THR A 25 -10.68 6.43 -8.03
N LEU A 26 -9.48 6.81 -7.58
CA LEU A 26 -8.79 8.02 -8.02
C LEU A 26 -7.51 7.64 -8.77
N ALA A 27 -7.30 8.24 -9.94
CA ALA A 27 -6.05 8.12 -10.68
C ALA A 27 -5.21 9.39 -10.51
N LEU A 28 -3.95 9.23 -10.09
CA LEU A 28 -2.96 10.31 -10.05
C LEU A 28 -2.06 10.20 -11.28
N ALA A 29 -2.17 11.16 -12.20
CA ALA A 29 -1.41 11.21 -13.45
C ALA A 29 -0.49 12.43 -13.50
N GLY A 30 0.66 12.28 -14.16
CA GLY A 30 1.67 13.34 -14.29
C GLY A 30 3.03 12.78 -14.72
N PRO A 31 3.96 13.64 -15.17
CA PRO A 31 5.29 13.22 -15.65
C PRO A 31 6.10 12.51 -14.57
N SER A 32 7.16 11.80 -14.98
CA SER A 32 8.12 11.24 -14.02
C SER A 32 8.65 12.35 -13.11
N GLY A 33 8.84 12.06 -11.81
CA GLY A 33 9.27 13.05 -10.84
C GLY A 33 8.17 13.96 -10.27
N ALA A 34 6.92 13.92 -10.77
CA ALA A 34 5.83 14.76 -10.26
C ALA A 34 5.31 14.42 -8.85
N GLY A 35 6.05 13.64 -8.04
CA GLY A 35 5.66 13.31 -6.66
C GLY A 35 4.57 12.24 -6.49
N LYS A 36 4.04 11.62 -7.55
CA LYS A 36 2.98 10.59 -7.47
C LYS A 36 3.30 9.45 -6.49
N SER A 37 4.49 8.86 -6.59
CA SER A 37 4.92 7.80 -5.68
C SER A 37 5.08 8.30 -4.25
N THR A 38 5.48 9.56 -4.05
CA THR A 38 5.54 10.20 -2.73
C THR A 38 4.15 10.31 -2.12
N VAL A 39 3.16 10.77 -2.88
CA VAL A 39 1.75 10.84 -2.44
C VAL A 39 1.25 9.47 -1.97
N LEU A 40 1.48 8.42 -2.76
CA LEU A 40 1.07 7.06 -2.39
C LEU A 40 1.82 6.54 -1.16
N ARG A 41 3.12 6.85 -1.02
CA ARG A 41 3.93 6.49 0.16
C ARG A 41 3.46 7.20 1.42
N ILE A 42 3.02 8.46 1.33
CA ILE A 42 2.45 9.21 2.47
C ILE A 42 1.16 8.54 2.96
N VAL A 43 0.25 8.21 2.04
CA VAL A 43 -0.99 7.51 2.38
C VAL A 43 -0.70 6.16 3.05
N ALA A 44 0.24 5.39 2.49
CA ALA A 44 0.65 4.09 3.03
C ALA A 44 1.50 4.16 4.31
N GLY A 45 1.96 5.34 4.73
CA GLY A 45 2.83 5.51 5.90
C GLY A 45 4.30 5.20 5.66
N LEU A 46 4.69 4.96 4.41
CA LEU A 46 6.07 4.68 4.01
C LEU A 46 6.92 5.95 3.88
N HIS A 47 6.29 7.13 3.97
CA HIS A 47 6.95 8.42 4.02
C HIS A 47 6.15 9.36 4.93
N ARG A 48 6.83 10.00 5.90
CA ARG A 48 6.23 10.99 6.78
C ARG A 48 6.51 12.40 6.23
N PRO A 49 5.49 13.18 5.85
CA PRO A 49 5.68 14.56 5.40
C PRO A 49 6.00 15.48 6.58
N GLU A 50 6.56 16.66 6.29
CA GLU A 50 6.81 17.69 7.31
C GLU A 50 5.52 18.18 7.97
N ARG A 51 4.48 18.40 7.15
CA ARG A 51 3.13 18.74 7.59
C ARG A 51 2.13 17.89 6.84
N GLY A 52 1.11 17.40 7.53
CA GLY A 52 0.02 16.72 6.84
C GLY A 52 -0.97 16.01 7.73
N ARG A 53 -2.09 15.67 7.10
CA ARG A 53 -3.20 14.95 7.68
C ARG A 53 -3.72 13.92 6.68
N VAL A 54 -3.75 12.65 7.11
CA VAL A 54 -4.29 11.52 6.34
C VAL A 54 -5.44 10.92 7.12
N VAL A 55 -6.64 10.95 6.56
CA VAL A 55 -7.85 10.39 7.17
C VAL A 55 -8.47 9.37 6.21
N CYS A 56 -8.75 8.17 6.70
CA CYS A 56 -9.37 7.11 5.94
C CYS A 56 -10.59 6.55 6.67
N GLY A 57 -11.79 6.82 6.14
CA GLY A 57 -13.04 6.66 6.87
C GLY A 57 -13.01 7.49 8.16
N ASP A 58 -13.23 6.82 9.30
CA ASP A 58 -13.20 7.46 10.63
C ASP A 58 -11.81 7.42 11.28
N ALA A 59 -10.83 6.77 10.64
CA ALA A 59 -9.49 6.63 11.18
C ALA A 59 -8.57 7.77 10.69
N THR A 60 -7.96 8.50 11.63
CA THR A 60 -6.84 9.39 11.32
C THR A 60 -5.54 8.60 11.34
N TRP A 61 -4.90 8.44 10.20
CA TRP A 61 -3.62 7.72 10.06
C TRP A 61 -2.41 8.61 10.25
N LEU A 62 -2.52 9.89 9.92
CA LEU A 62 -1.48 10.88 10.12
C LEU A 62 -2.14 12.20 10.51
N ASP A 63 -1.59 12.88 11.50
CA ASP A 63 -1.88 14.27 11.85
C ASP A 63 -0.64 14.85 12.52
N THR A 64 0.16 15.59 11.75
CA THR A 64 1.47 16.08 12.23
C THR A 64 1.33 17.09 13.36
N GLU A 65 0.25 17.87 13.40
CA GLU A 65 0.00 18.87 14.45
C GLU A 65 -0.38 18.20 15.78
N ARG A 66 -1.09 17.08 15.70
CA ARG A 66 -1.52 16.30 16.87
C ARG A 66 -0.55 15.19 17.26
N GLY A 67 0.58 15.06 16.57
CA GLY A 67 1.57 14.01 16.81
C GLY A 67 1.08 12.60 16.49
N ILE A 68 0.08 12.46 15.62
CA ILE A 68 -0.46 11.15 15.21
C ILE A 68 0.33 10.66 14.00
N ASP A 69 0.91 9.46 14.10
CA ASP A 69 1.50 8.75 12.97
C ASP A 69 1.30 7.24 13.15
N VAL A 70 0.33 6.68 12.44
CA VAL A 70 0.00 5.26 12.49
C VAL A 70 0.99 4.48 11.62
N GLU A 71 1.63 3.46 12.20
CA GLU A 71 2.56 2.57 11.49
C GLU A 71 1.92 1.95 10.23
N PRO A 72 2.68 1.78 9.12
CA PRO A 72 2.18 1.22 7.87
C PRO A 72 1.39 -0.08 8.02
N GLU A 73 1.88 -1.02 8.82
CA GLU A 73 1.25 -2.32 9.07
C GLU A 73 -0.07 -2.24 9.84
N ARG A 74 -0.33 -1.12 10.52
CA ARG A 74 -1.60 -0.85 11.21
C ARG A 74 -2.58 -0.08 10.33
N ARG A 75 -2.12 0.50 9.21
CA ARG A 75 -2.99 1.08 8.20
C ARG A 75 -3.63 -0.07 7.42
N ARG A 76 -4.96 -0.18 7.49
CA ARG A 76 -5.72 -1.21 6.76
C ARG A 76 -5.79 -0.91 5.25
N CYS A 77 -4.64 -0.71 4.61
CA CYS A 77 -4.49 -0.46 3.18
C CYS A 77 -3.47 -1.40 2.55
N GLY A 78 -3.72 -1.82 1.31
CA GLY A 78 -2.72 -2.49 0.48
C GLY A 78 -1.86 -1.46 -0.26
N TYR A 79 -0.56 -1.71 -0.36
CA TYR A 79 0.36 -0.93 -1.18
C TYR A 79 1.05 -1.84 -2.19
N VAL A 80 1.00 -1.46 -3.47
CA VAL A 80 1.64 -2.19 -4.57
C VAL A 80 2.80 -1.34 -5.07
N PHE A 81 4.01 -1.91 -5.02
CA PHE A 81 5.24 -1.25 -5.44
C PHE A 81 5.37 -1.23 -6.98
N GLN A 82 6.19 -0.33 -7.52
CA GLN A 82 6.50 -0.29 -8.95
C GLN A 82 7.30 -1.51 -9.39
N ASP A 83 8.26 -1.94 -8.56
CA ASP A 83 8.93 -3.23 -8.70
C ASP A 83 8.16 -4.29 -7.91
N TYR A 84 7.98 -5.48 -8.49
CA TYR A 84 7.27 -6.57 -7.84
C TYR A 84 8.00 -6.98 -6.54
N ALA A 85 7.44 -6.59 -5.39
CA ALA A 85 7.96 -6.94 -4.06
C ALA A 85 7.62 -8.39 -3.67
N LEU A 86 7.85 -9.34 -4.59
CA LEU A 86 7.70 -10.76 -4.34
C LEU A 86 8.88 -11.28 -3.53
N PHE A 87 8.61 -12.20 -2.61
CA PHE A 87 9.63 -12.95 -1.90
C PHE A 87 10.18 -14.04 -2.83
N PRO A 88 11.43 -13.93 -3.32
CA PRO A 88 11.96 -14.81 -4.36
C PRO A 88 12.18 -16.26 -3.88
N HIS A 89 12.37 -16.42 -2.57
CA HIS A 89 12.53 -17.72 -1.92
C HIS A 89 11.20 -18.45 -1.67
N LEU A 90 10.07 -17.76 -1.82
CA LEU A 90 8.74 -18.31 -1.62
C LEU A 90 8.08 -18.70 -2.95
N ARG A 91 7.30 -19.78 -2.92
CA ARG A 91 6.39 -20.15 -4.03
C ARG A 91 5.28 -19.11 -4.18
N ALA A 92 4.60 -19.08 -5.32
CA ALA A 92 3.51 -18.13 -5.57
C ALA A 92 2.40 -18.21 -4.50
N TRP A 93 1.99 -19.42 -4.10
CA TRP A 93 0.99 -19.56 -3.03
C TRP A 93 1.49 -19.07 -1.67
N GLN A 94 2.79 -19.19 -1.39
CA GLN A 94 3.41 -18.73 -0.16
C GLN A 94 3.52 -17.20 -0.11
N ASN A 95 3.81 -16.56 -1.25
CA ASN A 95 3.76 -15.11 -1.40
C ASN A 95 2.36 -14.56 -1.06
N VAL A 96 1.30 -15.18 -1.59
CA VAL A 96 -0.08 -14.78 -1.27
C VAL A 96 -0.42 -15.07 0.20
N ALA A 97 -0.06 -16.25 0.70
CA ALA A 97 -0.33 -16.64 2.09
C ALA A 97 0.38 -15.77 3.14
N TYR A 98 1.47 -15.08 2.77
CA TYR A 98 2.22 -14.18 3.64
C TYR A 98 1.35 -13.05 4.21
N GLY A 99 0.43 -12.52 3.39
CA GLY A 99 -0.51 -11.46 3.79
C GLY A 99 -1.71 -11.96 4.61
N LEU A 100 -1.94 -13.27 4.68
CA LEU A 100 -3.11 -13.87 5.35
C LEU A 100 -2.85 -14.12 6.85
N ARG A 101 -2.29 -13.12 7.55
CA ARG A 101 -1.88 -13.28 8.96
C ARG A 101 -3.05 -13.55 9.90
N ASP A 102 -4.21 -12.99 9.61
CA ASP A 102 -5.45 -13.16 10.39
C ASP A 102 -6.22 -14.46 10.07
N VAL A 103 -5.71 -15.27 9.14
CA VAL A 103 -6.31 -16.56 8.75
C VAL A 103 -5.62 -17.71 9.50
N PRO A 104 -6.34 -18.71 10.04
CA PRO A 104 -5.76 -19.90 10.65
C PRO A 104 -4.75 -20.60 9.74
N ARG A 105 -3.64 -21.07 10.31
CA ARG A 105 -2.53 -21.66 9.54
C ARG A 105 -2.98 -22.82 8.63
N SER A 106 -3.93 -23.63 9.09
CA SER A 106 -4.53 -24.74 8.33
C SER A 106 -5.25 -24.28 7.06
N GLU A 107 -5.83 -23.08 7.06
CA GLU A 107 -6.66 -22.56 5.96
C GLU A 107 -5.88 -21.69 4.96
N ARG A 108 -4.72 -21.16 5.35
CA ARG A 108 -3.95 -20.20 4.53
C ARG A 108 -3.63 -20.71 3.13
N ARG A 109 -3.27 -21.99 2.99
CA ARG A 109 -2.93 -22.57 1.69
C ARG A 109 -4.13 -22.58 0.76
N GLU A 110 -5.27 -23.06 1.23
CA GLU A 110 -6.49 -23.11 0.42
C GLU A 110 -6.96 -21.70 0.02
N ARG A 111 -6.94 -20.76 0.97
CA ARG A 111 -7.25 -19.35 0.69
C ARG A 111 -6.31 -18.74 -0.33
N ALA A 112 -5.00 -18.99 -0.23
CA ALA A 112 -4.04 -18.52 -1.21
C ALA A 112 -4.29 -19.12 -2.60
N LEU A 113 -4.59 -20.42 -2.68
CA LEU A 113 -4.90 -21.08 -3.94
C LEU A 113 -6.19 -20.56 -4.59
N ALA A 114 -7.22 -20.23 -3.80
CA ALA A 114 -8.45 -19.60 -4.28
C ALA A 114 -8.20 -18.17 -4.81
N LEU A 115 -7.33 -17.40 -4.16
CA LEU A 115 -6.91 -16.09 -4.65
C LEU A 115 -6.13 -16.20 -5.97
N LEU A 116 -5.19 -17.14 -6.08
CA LEU A 116 -4.47 -17.38 -7.33
C LEU A 116 -5.40 -17.81 -8.47
N ASP A 117 -6.45 -18.58 -8.15
CA ASP A 117 -7.46 -19.02 -9.11
C ASP A 117 -8.27 -17.84 -9.67
N ARG A 118 -8.65 -16.88 -8.82
CA ARG A 118 -9.32 -15.63 -9.25
C ARG A 118 -8.51 -14.81 -10.27
N PHE A 119 -7.19 -14.94 -10.27
CA PHE A 119 -6.30 -14.27 -11.21
C PHE A 119 -5.81 -15.19 -12.34
N GLY A 120 -6.35 -16.42 -12.46
CA GLY A 120 -5.98 -17.36 -13.52
C GLY A 120 -4.56 -17.93 -13.42
N VAL A 121 -3.91 -17.81 -12.26
CA VAL A 121 -2.49 -18.21 -12.06
C VAL A 121 -2.34 -19.41 -11.13
N ARG A 122 -3.43 -20.11 -10.81
CA ARG A 122 -3.42 -21.32 -9.96
C ARG A 122 -2.42 -22.38 -10.43
N GLY A 123 -2.29 -22.58 -11.75
CA GLY A 123 -1.34 -23.54 -12.34
C GLY A 123 0.14 -23.24 -12.03
N ARG A 124 0.45 -22.02 -11.55
CA ARG A 124 1.80 -21.61 -11.12
C ARG A 124 1.94 -21.50 -9.61
N ALA A 125 1.00 -22.05 -8.83
CA ALA A 125 1.02 -21.97 -7.37
C ALA A 125 2.37 -22.36 -6.76
N ASP A 126 3.02 -23.39 -7.32
CA ASP A 126 4.30 -23.91 -6.83
C ASP A 126 5.54 -23.31 -7.51
N ALA A 127 5.35 -22.42 -8.49
CA ALA A 127 6.45 -21.70 -9.11
C ALA A 127 7.03 -20.66 -8.14
N ARG A 128 8.34 -20.41 -8.26
CA ARG A 128 9.00 -19.26 -7.63
C ARG A 128 9.07 -18.10 -8.62
N PRO A 129 9.13 -16.84 -8.15
CA PRO A 129 9.42 -15.70 -9.02
C PRO A 129 10.71 -15.97 -9.81
N ALA A 130 10.70 -15.68 -11.11
CA ALA A 130 11.94 -15.67 -11.90
C ALA A 130 12.74 -14.42 -11.50
N SER A 131 14.06 -14.59 -11.33
CA SER A 131 15.00 -13.50 -11.11
C SER A 131 15.05 -12.55 -12.31
#